data_AF-A0AAP2RL70-F1
#
_entry.id   AF-A0AAP2RL70-F1
#
_cell.length_a   1.000
_cell.length_b   1.000
_cell.length_c   1.000
_cell.angle_alpha   90.00
_cell.angle_beta   90.00
_cell.angle_gamma   90.00
#
_symmetry.space_group_name_H-M   'P 1'
#
loop_
_entity.id
_entity.type
_entity.pdbx_description
1 polymer ?
#
loop_
_entity_poly.entity_id
_entity_poly.type
_entity_poly.pdbx_seq_one_letter_code
_entity_poly.pdbx_strand_id
1 'polypeptide(L)'
;MDTMEVVYQKYAKAVYGFLLSRTNHPDLAEELTQEVFYQAVKSAGRFKEESSVLTWLCSIAGHVWCNYLRKRKQERTAGLEETDQQLSVCSAEDTAIGNWDSLRTLKALHRLEEPMREVMYLRLTANLSFREIGEIMERTENWARVNFYRGKEKIWKEVKKDEPENTV
;
A
#
# COMPACT_ATOMS: atom_id res chain seq x y z
N MET A 1 25.12 -6.79 8.24
CA MET A 1 23.78 -6.99 7.65
C MET A 1 22.82 -7.16 8.80
N ASP A 2 21.81 -6.28 8.89
CA ASP A 2 20.68 -6.51 9.78
C ASP A 2 20.08 -7.89 9.47
N THR A 3 19.79 -8.68 10.50
CA THR A 3 19.06 -9.94 10.31
C THR A 3 17.69 -9.66 9.70
N MET A 4 17.17 -10.59 8.89
CA MET A 4 15.86 -10.41 8.25
C MET A 4 14.75 -10.09 9.26
N GLU A 5 14.86 -10.59 10.49
CA GLU A 5 13.92 -10.29 11.57
C GLU A 5 13.87 -8.79 11.91
N VAL A 6 15.02 -8.11 11.95
CA VAL A 6 15.10 -6.65 12.15
C VAL A 6 14.51 -5.91 10.95
N VAL A 7 14.80 -6.38 9.74
CA VAL A 7 14.22 -5.82 8.50
C VAL A 7 12.70 -5.96 8.51
N TYR A 8 12.17 -7.12 8.91
CA TYR A 8 10.74 -7.37 9.01
C TYR A 8 10.08 -6.42 10.01
N GLN A 9 10.59 -6.35 11.25
CA GLN A 9 10.04 -5.48 12.28
C GLN A 9 10.02 -4.00 11.86
N LYS A 10 11.03 -3.57 11.11
CA LYS A 10 11.18 -2.19 10.66
C LYS A 10 10.30 -1.83 9.46
N TYR A 11 10.12 -2.75 8.52
CA TYR A 11 9.53 -2.43 7.21
C TYR A 11 8.20 -3.14 6.90
N ALA A 12 7.77 -4.12 7.69
CA ALA A 12 6.53 -4.87 7.41
C ALA A 12 5.29 -3.98 7.30
N LYS A 13 5.13 -3.00 8.21
CA LYS A 13 4.01 -2.05 8.18
C LYS A 13 3.98 -1.21 6.90
N ALA A 14 5.15 -0.83 6.40
CA ALA A 14 5.29 -0.04 5.19
C ALA A 14 4.91 -0.84 3.94
N VAL A 15 5.46 -2.07 3.83
CA VAL A 15 5.16 -3.01 2.74
C VAL A 15 3.68 -3.40 2.73
N TYR A 16 3.12 -3.69 3.91
CA TYR A 16 1.70 -3.97 4.08
C TYR A 16 0.84 -2.79 3.63
N GLY A 17 1.14 -1.56 4.06
CA GLY A 17 0.40 -0.38 3.62
C GLY A 17 0.46 -0.15 2.11
N PHE A 18 1.60 -0.41 1.49
CA PHE A 18 1.75 -0.36 0.03
C PHE A 18 0.85 -1.40 -0.67
N LEU A 19 0.87 -2.65 -0.23
CA LEU A 19 0.05 -3.72 -0.80
C LEU A 19 -1.44 -3.52 -0.52
N LEU A 20 -1.79 -3.02 0.67
CA LEU A 20 -3.16 -2.66 1.03
C LEU A 20 -3.70 -1.55 0.11
N SER A 21 -2.86 -0.58 -0.28
CA SER A 21 -3.23 0.48 -1.22
C SER A 21 -3.61 -0.02 -2.62
N ARG A 22 -3.07 -1.18 -3.02
CA ARG A 22 -3.28 -1.79 -4.33
C ARG A 22 -4.38 -2.84 -4.34
N THR A 23 -4.48 -3.60 -3.25
CA THR A 23 -5.44 -4.71 -3.10
C THR A 23 -6.81 -4.22 -2.61
N ASN A 24 -6.84 -3.17 -1.77
CA ASN A 24 -7.99 -2.78 -0.96
C ASN A 24 -8.58 -3.94 -0.14
N HIS A 25 -7.78 -4.97 0.20
CA HIS A 25 -8.22 -6.14 0.93
C HIS A 25 -7.17 -6.52 1.99
N PRO A 26 -7.49 -6.41 3.29
CA PRO A 26 -6.54 -6.67 4.38
C PRO A 26 -5.88 -8.05 4.30
N ASP A 27 -6.68 -9.12 4.19
CA ASP A 27 -6.16 -10.50 4.21
C ASP A 27 -5.19 -10.76 3.05
N LEU A 28 -5.57 -10.33 1.84
CA LEU A 28 -4.73 -10.45 0.66
C LEU A 28 -3.46 -9.58 0.79
N ALA A 29 -3.56 -8.39 1.36
CA ALA A 29 -2.39 -7.54 1.62
C ALA A 29 -1.42 -8.20 2.60
N GLU A 30 -1.93 -8.87 3.63
CA GLU A 30 -1.13 -9.62 4.60
C GLU A 30 -0.44 -10.82 3.93
N GLU A 31 -1.17 -11.64 3.17
CA GLU A 31 -0.62 -12.78 2.42
C GLU A 31 0.51 -12.32 1.48
N LEU A 32 0.26 -11.28 0.68
CA LEU A 32 1.27 -10.74 -0.23
C LEU A 32 2.46 -10.14 0.54
N THR A 33 2.25 -9.57 1.72
CA THR A 33 3.35 -9.06 2.56
C THR A 33 4.25 -10.20 3.01
N GLN A 34 3.67 -11.32 3.46
CA GLN A 34 4.43 -12.50 3.83
C GLN A 34 5.26 -13.03 2.64
N GLU A 35 4.66 -13.10 1.45
CA GLU A 35 5.35 -13.50 0.22
C GLU A 35 6.51 -12.55 -0.14
N VAL A 36 6.34 -11.23 0.06
CA VAL A 36 7.43 -10.26 -0.16
C VAL A 36 8.63 -10.56 0.72
N PHE A 37 8.42 -10.77 2.02
CA PHE A 37 9.53 -11.06 2.93
C PHE A 37 10.14 -12.44 2.68
N TYR A 38 9.35 -13.42 2.26
CA TYR A 38 9.86 -14.71 1.81
C TYR A 38 10.79 -14.57 0.59
N GLN A 39 10.40 -13.79 -0.41
CA GLN A 39 11.26 -13.49 -1.56
C GLN A 39 12.48 -12.64 -1.19
N ALA A 40 12.32 -11.72 -0.24
CA ALA A 40 13.43 -10.92 0.28
C ALA A 40 14.49 -11.81 0.95
N VAL A 41 14.09 -12.81 1.76
CA VAL A 41 15.03 -13.80 2.34
C VAL A 41 15.79 -14.53 1.23
N LYS A 42 15.09 -15.00 0.20
CA LYS A 42 15.72 -15.71 -0.92
C LYS A 42 16.68 -14.86 -1.75
N SER A 43 16.44 -13.56 -1.82
CA SER A 43 17.21 -12.63 -2.66
C SER A 43 18.15 -11.71 -1.87
N ALA A 44 18.21 -11.83 -0.54
CA ALA A 44 19.01 -11.00 0.35
C ALA A 44 20.50 -10.96 -0.04
N GLY A 45 21.06 -12.10 -0.50
CA GLY A 45 22.45 -12.17 -0.97
C GLY A 45 22.74 -11.45 -2.29
N ARG A 46 21.71 -10.96 -2.99
CA ARG A 46 21.82 -10.20 -4.26
C ARG A 46 21.48 -8.73 -4.10
N PHE A 47 21.10 -8.29 -2.90
CA PHE A 47 20.81 -6.89 -2.64
C PHE A 47 22.09 -6.07 -2.78
N LYS A 48 22.10 -5.18 -3.76
CA LYS A 48 23.15 -4.17 -3.92
C LYS A 48 22.67 -2.91 -3.20
N GLU A 49 23.51 -2.33 -2.34
CA GLU A 49 23.23 -1.12 -1.54
C GLU A 49 23.09 0.17 -2.38
N GLU A 50 22.71 0.05 -3.66
CA GLU A 50 22.46 1.15 -4.60
C GLU A 50 21.09 1.82 -4.35
N SER A 51 20.22 1.20 -3.55
CA SER A 51 18.90 1.71 -3.16
C SER A 51 18.61 1.42 -1.68
N SER A 52 17.66 2.13 -1.06
CA SER A 52 17.28 1.84 0.32
C SER A 52 16.61 0.46 0.43
N VAL A 53 16.77 -0.21 1.57
CA VAL A 53 16.14 -1.53 1.83
C VAL A 53 14.63 -1.49 1.59
N LEU A 54 14.00 -0.38 1.95
CA LEU A 54 12.57 -0.18 1.75
C LEU A 54 12.19 -0.02 0.28
N THR A 55 12.97 0.74 -0.51
CA THR A 55 12.78 0.81 -1.96
C THR A 55 12.90 -0.57 -2.60
N TRP A 56 13.89 -1.35 -2.18
CA TRP A 56 14.06 -2.73 -2.65
C TRP A 56 12.90 -3.65 -2.27
N LEU A 57 12.41 -3.60 -1.03
CA LEU A 57 11.22 -4.35 -0.60
C LEU A 57 9.97 -3.94 -1.37
N CYS A 58 9.77 -2.65 -1.64
CA CYS A 58 8.67 -2.17 -2.47
C CYS A 58 8.76 -2.66 -3.92
N SER A 59 9.97 -2.77 -4.48
CA SER A 59 10.17 -3.38 -5.81
C SER A 59 9.80 -4.86 -5.82
N ILE A 60 10.13 -5.62 -4.76
CA ILE A 60 9.67 -7.00 -4.61
C ILE A 60 8.14 -7.04 -4.50
N ALA A 61 7.55 -6.16 -3.70
CA ALA A 61 6.09 -6.05 -3.55
C ALA A 61 5.38 -5.75 -4.88
N GLY A 62 5.93 -4.87 -5.72
CA GLY A 62 5.44 -4.60 -7.07
C GLY A 62 5.44 -5.86 -7.95
N HIS A 63 6.52 -6.64 -7.92
CA HIS A 63 6.61 -7.90 -8.66
C HIS A 63 5.62 -8.95 -8.14
N VAL A 64 5.54 -9.13 -6.82
CA VAL A 64 4.59 -10.04 -6.16
C VAL A 64 3.15 -9.71 -6.56
N TRP A 65 2.77 -8.43 -6.52
CA TRP A 65 1.46 -7.96 -6.95
C TRP A 65 1.18 -8.22 -8.44
N CYS A 66 2.13 -7.89 -9.32
CA CYS A 66 2.00 -8.16 -10.76
C CYS A 66 1.83 -9.64 -11.06
N ASN A 67 2.57 -10.51 -10.36
CA ASN A 67 2.46 -11.96 -10.50
C ASN A 67 1.10 -12.47 -10.01
N TYR A 68 0.62 -11.96 -8.88
CA TYR A 68 -0.74 -12.26 -8.39
C TYR A 68 -1.81 -11.89 -9.42
N LEU A 69 -1.74 -10.69 -10.00
CA LEU A 69 -2.68 -10.25 -11.05
C LEU A 69 -2.63 -11.13 -12.31
N ARG A 70 -1.43 -11.52 -12.74
CA ARG A 70 -1.25 -12.44 -13.89
C ARG A 70 -1.89 -13.80 -13.62
N LYS A 71 -1.64 -14.38 -12.44
CA LYS A 71 -2.21 -15.66 -12.02
C LYS A 71 -3.73 -15.60 -11.95
N ARG A 72 -4.28 -14.56 -11.31
CA ARG A 72 -5.74 -14.32 -11.24
C ARG A 72 -6.38 -14.16 -12.62
N LYS A 73 -5.70 -13.48 -13.55
CA LYS A 73 -6.15 -13.37 -14.95
C LYS A 73 -6.16 -14.73 -15.63
N GLN A 74 -5.10 -15.53 -15.47
CA GLN A 74 -5.01 -16.87 -16.04
C GLN A 74 -6.10 -17.80 -15.51
N GLU A 75 -6.38 -17.78 -14.21
CA GLU A 75 -7.46 -18.54 -13.57
C GLU A 75 -8.84 -18.14 -14.11
N ARG A 76 -9.07 -16.83 -14.32
CA ARG A 76 -10.29 -16.33 -14.98
C ARG A 76 -10.42 -16.78 -16.44
N THR A 77 -9.30 -16.86 -17.17
CA THR A 77 -9.32 -17.25 -18.60
C THR A 77 -9.46 -18.78 -18.76
N ALA A 78 -9.15 -19.56 -17.73
CA ALA A 78 -9.19 -21.02 -17.73
C ALA A 78 -10.56 -21.63 -17.36
N GLY A 79 -11.63 -20.82 -17.28
CA GLY A 79 -13.00 -21.31 -17.10
C GLY A 79 -13.42 -21.55 -15.64
N LEU A 80 -12.71 -20.98 -14.67
CA LEU A 80 -13.21 -20.86 -13.29
C LEU A 80 -13.90 -19.51 -13.13
N GLU A 81 -15.11 -19.38 -13.69
CA GLU A 81 -16.02 -18.29 -13.33
C GLU A 81 -16.67 -18.61 -11.99
N GLU A 82 -16.29 -17.86 -10.97
CA GLU A 82 -17.18 -16.91 -10.30
C GLU A 82 -16.35 -16.16 -9.26
N THR A 83 -16.14 -14.87 -9.47
CA THR A 83 -16.59 -13.82 -8.56
C THR A 83 -16.11 -12.50 -9.17
N ASP A 84 -17.04 -11.84 -9.86
CA ASP A 84 -17.01 -10.39 -9.94
C ASP A 84 -17.29 -9.87 -8.54
N GLN A 85 -16.22 -9.57 -7.82
CA GLN A 85 -16.31 -8.82 -6.59
C GLN A 85 -15.50 -7.56 -6.80
N GLN A 86 -16.20 -6.61 -7.39
CA GLN A 86 -16.24 -5.26 -6.84
C GLN A 86 -16.59 -5.36 -5.34
N LEU A 87 -15.63 -5.81 -4.50
CA LEU A 87 -15.73 -5.79 -3.03
C LEU A 87 -15.54 -4.35 -2.56
N SER A 88 -16.55 -3.53 -2.83
CA SER A 88 -16.87 -2.40 -1.98
C SER A 88 -18.00 -2.86 -1.06
N VAL A 89 -17.68 -3.61 0.00
CA VAL A 89 -18.25 -3.48 1.37
C VAL A 89 -17.32 -4.31 2.28
N CYS A 90 -16.43 -3.66 3.03
CA CYS A 90 -15.91 -4.25 4.25
C CYS A 90 -17.08 -4.30 5.24
N SER A 91 -17.67 -5.48 5.42
CA SER A 91 -18.58 -5.77 6.52
C SER A 91 -17.78 -6.35 7.68
N ALA A 92 -17.85 -5.62 8.79
CA ALA A 92 -17.74 -6.06 10.19
C ALA A 92 -16.52 -6.90 10.64
N GLU A 93 -15.80 -6.27 11.58
CA GLU A 93 -15.07 -6.87 12.72
C GLU A 93 -13.58 -7.21 12.53
N ASP A 94 -12.77 -6.50 13.34
CA ASP A 94 -11.38 -6.73 13.75
C ASP A 94 -10.27 -6.73 12.68
N THR A 95 -9.28 -5.82 12.73
CA THR A 95 -8.30 -5.79 13.80
C THR A 95 -7.57 -4.43 13.86
N ALA A 96 -7.42 -3.92 15.09
CA ALA A 96 -6.70 -2.70 15.39
C ALA A 96 -5.19 -2.84 15.11
N ILE A 97 -4.70 -2.20 14.05
CA ILE A 97 -3.26 -1.94 13.88
C ILE A 97 -3.02 -0.48 14.25
N GLY A 98 -2.43 -0.31 15.44
CA GLY A 98 -2.26 0.96 16.12
C GLY A 98 -1.60 2.07 15.31
N ASN A 99 -2.20 3.25 15.48
CA ASN A 99 -1.79 4.61 15.13
C ASN A 99 -1.82 5.03 13.66
N TRP A 100 -3.02 5.33 13.15
CA TRP A 100 -3.36 6.52 12.32
C TRP A 100 -4.80 7.04 12.62
N ASP A 101 -5.13 7.14 13.91
CA ASP A 101 -6.09 8.01 14.62
C ASP A 101 -7.50 8.39 14.11
N SER A 102 -8.01 7.84 13.02
CA SER A 102 -9.46 7.70 12.83
C SER A 102 -9.71 6.70 11.71
N LEU A 103 -10.58 5.71 11.95
CA LEU A 103 -11.20 4.90 10.89
C LEU A 103 -11.66 5.76 9.69
N ARG A 104 -12.03 7.02 9.94
CA ARG A 104 -12.38 8.04 8.95
C ARG A 104 -11.22 8.38 7.99
N THR A 105 -10.02 8.64 8.52
CA THR A 105 -8.84 8.97 7.71
C THR A 105 -8.44 7.78 6.83
N LEU A 106 -8.49 6.57 7.39
CA LEU A 106 -8.21 5.35 6.63
C LEU A 106 -9.25 5.14 5.53
N LYS A 107 -10.55 5.29 5.83
CA LYS A 107 -11.63 5.22 4.83
C LYS A 107 -11.48 6.28 3.73
N ALA A 108 -11.21 7.53 4.09
CA ALA A 108 -10.97 8.61 3.12
C ALA A 108 -9.76 8.30 2.23
N LEU A 109 -8.70 7.73 2.81
CA LEU A 109 -7.51 7.36 2.07
C LEU A 109 -7.78 6.18 1.12
N HIS A 110 -8.60 5.20 1.50
CA HIS A 110 -9.05 4.13 0.59
C HIS A 110 -9.92 4.64 -0.57
N ARG A 111 -10.71 5.69 -0.36
CA ARG A 111 -11.54 6.34 -1.39
C ARG A 111 -10.73 7.15 -2.40
N LEU A 112 -9.47 7.47 -2.10
CA LEU A 112 -8.61 8.12 -3.07
C LEU A 112 -8.39 7.22 -4.29
N GLU A 113 -8.50 7.83 -5.46
CA GLU A 113 -8.14 7.22 -6.73
C GLU A 113 -6.63 7.00 -6.83
N GLU A 114 -6.23 5.94 -7.52
CA GLU A 114 -4.85 5.80 -7.95
C GLU A 114 -4.51 6.92 -8.95
N PRO A 115 -3.31 7.51 -8.87
CA PRO A 115 -2.14 7.07 -8.08
C PRO A 115 -1.99 7.80 -6.73
N MET A 116 -2.92 8.69 -6.35
CA MET A 116 -2.80 9.51 -5.13
C MET A 116 -2.78 8.67 -3.86
N ARG A 117 -3.64 7.64 -3.80
CA ARG A 117 -3.72 6.71 -2.66
C ARG A 117 -2.37 6.08 -2.34
N GLU A 118 -1.71 5.55 -3.37
CA GLU A 118 -0.43 4.83 -3.26
C GLU A 118 0.70 5.76 -2.80
N VAL A 119 0.78 6.97 -3.38
CA VAL A 119 1.74 8.00 -2.96
C VAL A 119 1.52 8.39 -1.49
N MET A 120 0.27 8.50 -1.05
CA MET A 120 -0.04 8.82 0.35
C MET A 120 0.36 7.70 1.30
N TYR A 121 0.08 6.44 0.96
CA TYR A 121 0.53 5.31 1.76
C TYR A 121 2.07 5.27 1.87
N LEU A 122 2.78 5.31 0.74
CA LEU A 122 4.25 5.31 0.74
C LEU A 122 4.84 6.48 1.56
N ARG A 123 4.19 7.64 1.54
CA ARG A 123 4.66 8.79 2.33
C ARG A 123 4.34 8.68 3.82
N LEU A 124 3.16 8.18 4.18
CA LEU A 124 2.67 8.20 5.56
C LEU A 124 3.07 6.94 6.34
N THR A 125 3.00 5.75 5.75
CA THR A 125 3.32 4.49 6.44
C THR A 125 4.79 4.11 6.31
N ALA A 126 5.39 4.42 5.17
CA ALA A 126 6.76 4.04 4.84
C ALA A 126 7.78 5.17 5.09
N ASN A 127 7.30 6.39 5.41
CA ASN A 127 8.10 7.60 5.64
C ASN A 127 9.11 7.90 4.51
N LEU A 128 8.80 7.47 3.28
CA LEU A 128 9.68 7.61 2.13
C LEU A 128 9.77 9.04 1.64
N SER A 129 10.95 9.44 1.17
CA SER A 129 11.13 10.71 0.48
C SER A 129 10.36 10.74 -0.84
N PHE A 130 9.97 11.93 -1.31
CA PHE A 130 9.30 12.05 -2.61
C PHE A 130 10.15 11.56 -3.78
N ARG A 131 11.49 11.58 -3.62
CA ARG A 131 12.43 11.00 -4.59
C ARG A 131 12.29 9.48 -4.65
N GLU A 132 12.35 8.80 -3.51
CA GLU A 132 12.17 7.34 -3.42
C GLU A 132 10.79 6.91 -3.91
N ILE A 133 9.74 7.68 -3.61
CA ILE A 133 8.38 7.42 -4.13
C ILE A 133 8.38 7.53 -5.66
N GLY A 134 9.03 8.54 -6.22
CA GLY A 134 9.20 8.68 -7.67
C GLY A 134 9.92 7.48 -8.28
N GLU A 135 11.00 7.02 -7.66
CA GLU A 135 11.76 5.83 -8.09
C GLU A 135 10.88 4.57 -8.08
N ILE A 136 10.17 4.29 -6.97
CA ILE A 136 9.29 3.12 -6.84
C ILE A 136 8.15 3.15 -7.86
N MET A 137 7.60 4.33 -8.12
CA MET A 137 6.46 4.50 -9.03
C MET A 137 6.87 4.72 -10.49
N GLU A 138 8.17 4.70 -10.82
CA GLU A 138 8.70 5.01 -12.15
C GLU A 138 8.20 6.37 -12.68
N ARG A 139 8.25 7.39 -11.80
CA ARG A 139 7.80 8.77 -12.04
C ARG A 139 8.78 9.78 -11.46
N THR A 140 8.56 11.07 -11.73
CA THR A 140 9.43 12.14 -11.19
C THR A 140 9.09 12.46 -9.74
N GLU A 141 10.07 12.94 -8.97
CA GLU A 141 9.86 13.43 -7.59
C GLU A 141 8.75 14.50 -7.54
N ASN A 142 8.71 15.40 -8.53
CA ASN A 142 7.70 16.45 -8.59
C ASN A 142 6.29 15.87 -8.80
N TRP A 143 6.16 14.83 -9.62
CA TRP A 143 4.89 14.11 -9.78
C TRP A 143 4.43 13.49 -8.45
N ALA A 144 5.34 12.91 -7.66
CA ALA A 144 5.02 12.36 -6.34
C ALA A 144 4.55 13.47 -5.37
N ARG A 145 5.24 14.62 -5.33
CA ARG A 145 4.81 15.78 -4.53
C ARG A 145 3.40 16.25 -4.91
N VAL A 146 3.14 16.46 -6.20
CA VAL A 146 1.84 16.95 -6.68
C VAL A 146 0.73 15.96 -6.31
N ASN A 147 0.94 14.66 -6.53
CA ASN A 147 -0.06 13.65 -6.15
C ASN A 147 -0.29 13.58 -4.65
N PHE A 148 0.77 13.70 -3.84
CA PHE A 148 0.64 13.74 -2.38
C PHE A 148 -0.19 14.93 -1.91
N TYR A 149 0.10 16.14 -2.39
CA TYR A 149 -0.64 17.33 -1.98
C TYR A 149 -2.09 17.32 -2.45
N ARG A 150 -2.37 16.83 -3.66
CA ARG A 150 -3.75 16.64 -4.17
C ARG A 150 -4.52 15.61 -3.36
N GLY A 151 -3.90 14.48 -3.01
CA GLY A 151 -4.49 13.47 -2.13
C GLY A 151 -4.81 14.03 -0.75
N LYS A 152 -3.86 14.78 -0.16
CA LYS A 152 -4.06 15.47 1.13
C LYS A 152 -5.24 16.45 1.07
N GLU A 153 -5.35 17.24 0.00
CA GLU A 153 -6.46 18.18 -0.19
C GLU A 153 -7.82 17.47 -0.31
N LYS A 154 -7.88 16.34 -1.04
CA LYS A 154 -9.09 15.52 -1.16
C LYS A 154 -9.53 14.95 0.20
N ILE A 155 -8.61 14.37 0.98
CA ILE A 155 -8.91 13.87 2.32
C ILE A 155 -9.38 15.00 3.24
N TRP A 156 -8.74 16.17 3.18
CA TRP A 156 -9.14 17.31 4.01
C TRP A 156 -10.56 17.80 3.70
N LYS A 157 -10.96 17.78 2.42
CA LYS A 157 -12.32 18.11 2.00
C LYS A 157 -13.34 17.07 2.46
N GLU A 158 -13.02 15.78 2.39
CA GLU A 158 -13.90 14.72 2.88
C GLU A 158 -14.07 14.78 4.40
N VAL A 159 -13.00 14.93 5.15
CA VAL A 159 -13.05 14.99 6.63
C VAL A 159 -13.85 16.20 7.11
N LYS A 160 -13.77 17.35 6.43
CA LYS A 160 -14.60 18.54 6.75
C LYS A 160 -16.08 18.38 6.39
N LYS A 161 -16.42 17.54 5.42
CA LYS A 161 -17.81 17.37 4.97
C LYS A 161 -18.64 16.49 5.91
N ASP A 162 -17.96 15.68 6.72
CA ASP A 162 -18.55 14.78 7.72
C ASP A 162 -18.51 15.37 9.15
N GLU A 163 -18.11 16.64 9.34
CA GLU A 163 -18.39 17.36 10.59
C GLU A 163 -19.90 17.67 10.63
N PRO A 164 -20.69 17.10 11.56
CA PRO A 164 -22.08 17.51 11.69
C PRO A 164 -22.07 19.00 12.03
N GLU A 165 -22.88 19.78 11.31
CA GLU A 165 -23.29 21.12 11.73
C GLU A 165 -23.73 21.01 13.19
N ASN A 166 -22.85 21.45 14.08
CA ASN A 166 -23.17 21.48 15.49
C ASN A 166 -24.27 22.53 15.63
N THR A 167 -25.48 22.03 15.88
CA THR A 167 -26.66 22.80 16.22
C THR A 167 -26.33 23.68 17.42
N VAL A 168 -26.21 25.00 17.22
CA VAL A 168 -26.72 26.04 18.13
C VAL A 168 -27.13 27.25 17.30
#